data_AF-A0A239CCY4-F1
#
_entry.id   AF-A0A239CCY4-F1
#
_cell.length_a   1.000
_cell.length_b   1.000
_cell.length_c   1.000
_cell.angle_alpha   90.00
_cell.angle_beta   90.00
_cell.angle_gamma   90.00
#
_symmetry.space_group_name_H-M   'P 1'
#
loop_
_entity.id
_entity.type
_entity.pdbx_description
1 polymer ?
#
loop_
_entity_poly.entity_id
_entity_poly.type
_entity_poly.pdbx_seq_one_letter_code
_entity_poly.pdbx_strand_id
1 'polypeptide(L)'
;MTAQMRTGPAARDPEFRGIDPPALNQVIKQLQDAQNAIQGWLNAHRPPPGVSTAGHRQADQVAQWAADQLGMLSRRYNYAVTHPSPGGGVDAPPPPAPAPSPAPGRPGGGPARTPEPVTPPAHKAPPKAAPPALRPTPRGAGDIGNFPDRKSAARAAKTDALAVVAAVQDGRPVPDSVWRHLRANADDPDYTEKLYERLGPAATADLLKAAEGDKARLKAVQESVGVASHHMVMDVKWLRAFLAEADRAGVRPVAVQVLTGAPMSERARAAIAKLDLHDPEASTVA
;
A
#
# COMPACT_ATOMS: atom_id res chain seq x y z
N MET A 1 21.23 18.45 -1.99
CA MET A 1 22.00 17.19 -1.90
C MET A 1 21.15 16.07 -2.49
N THR A 2 21.34 15.78 -3.77
CA THR A 2 20.57 14.80 -4.56
C THR A 2 21.55 13.78 -5.12
N ALA A 3 21.87 12.76 -4.32
CA ALA A 3 22.79 11.70 -4.73
C ALA A 3 22.61 10.47 -3.85
N GLN A 4 21.60 9.63 -4.15
CA GLN A 4 21.58 8.24 -3.68
C GLN A 4 20.69 7.32 -4.53
N MET A 5 20.35 7.72 -5.77
CA MET A 5 19.62 6.89 -6.74
C MET A 5 20.53 5.86 -7.48
N ARG A 6 21.65 5.39 -6.89
CA ARG A 6 22.67 4.65 -7.66
C ARG A 6 23.23 3.36 -7.07
N THR A 7 22.73 2.85 -5.95
CA THR A 7 23.41 1.74 -5.26
C THR A 7 22.64 0.42 -5.17
N GLY A 8 21.45 0.31 -5.78
CA GLY A 8 20.74 -0.97 -5.90
C GLY A 8 21.10 -1.74 -7.19
N PRO A 9 21.06 -3.09 -7.22
CA PRO A 9 21.30 -3.89 -8.44
C PRO A 9 20.41 -3.49 -9.62
N ALA A 10 19.16 -3.08 -9.33
CA ALA A 10 18.19 -2.63 -10.32
C ALA A 10 18.43 -1.19 -10.83
N ALA A 11 19.27 -0.39 -10.15
CA ALA A 11 19.55 1.00 -10.56
C ALA A 11 20.45 1.11 -11.80
N ARG A 12 21.00 -0.02 -12.27
CA ARG A 12 21.90 -0.10 -13.43
C ARG A 12 21.18 -0.53 -14.71
N ASP A 13 19.90 -0.89 -14.62
CA ASP A 13 19.12 -1.32 -15.78
C ASP A 13 18.32 -0.13 -16.35
N PRO A 14 18.67 0.37 -17.56
CA PRO A 14 17.94 1.45 -18.21
C PRO A 14 16.50 1.08 -18.59
N GLU A 15 16.17 -0.22 -18.60
CA GLU A 15 14.82 -0.73 -18.83
C GLU A 15 14.03 -0.94 -17.52
N PHE A 16 14.60 -0.63 -16.35
CA PHE A 16 13.86 -0.75 -15.09
C PHE A 16 12.75 0.31 -15.00
N ARG A 17 11.52 -0.11 -15.33
CA ARG A 17 10.34 0.77 -15.46
C ARG A 17 9.60 1.10 -14.16
N GLY A 18 10.15 0.82 -12.97
CA GLY A 18 9.47 1.06 -11.68
C GLY A 18 8.37 0.03 -11.37
N ILE A 19 7.64 0.22 -10.25
CA ILE A 19 6.58 -0.71 -9.82
C ILE A 19 5.23 -0.31 -10.43
N ASP A 20 4.69 -1.11 -11.35
CA ASP A 20 3.29 -1.02 -11.84
C ASP A 20 2.31 -1.62 -10.80
N PRO A 21 1.46 -0.80 -10.14
CA PRO A 21 0.59 -1.31 -9.08
C PRO A 21 -0.48 -2.31 -9.59
N PRO A 22 -1.21 -2.06 -10.70
CA PRO A 22 -2.10 -3.06 -11.31
C PRO A 22 -1.43 -4.41 -11.60
N ALA A 23 -0.27 -4.42 -12.26
CA ALA A 23 0.43 -5.65 -12.59
C ALA A 23 0.92 -6.38 -11.32
N LEU A 24 1.47 -5.65 -10.35
CA LEU A 24 1.89 -6.22 -9.08
C LEU A 24 0.71 -6.81 -8.29
N ASN A 25 -0.45 -6.15 -8.29
CA ASN A 25 -1.66 -6.69 -7.66
C ASN A 25 -2.10 -8.02 -8.30
N GLN A 26 -1.97 -8.17 -9.62
CA GLN A 26 -2.27 -9.43 -10.29
C GLN A 26 -1.31 -10.54 -9.87
N VAL A 27 0.00 -10.26 -9.78
CA VAL A 27 1.01 -11.21 -9.30
C VAL A 27 0.71 -11.64 -7.85
N ILE A 28 0.37 -10.68 -6.98
CA ILE A 28 0.00 -10.96 -5.58
C ILE A 28 -1.19 -11.91 -5.52
N LYS A 29 -2.25 -11.65 -6.31
CA LYS A 29 -3.44 -12.52 -6.36
C LYS A 29 -3.10 -13.93 -6.84
N GLN A 30 -2.34 -14.05 -7.92
CA GLN A 30 -1.94 -15.36 -8.45
C GLN A 30 -1.14 -16.17 -7.44
N LEU A 31 -0.23 -15.52 -6.69
CA LEU A 31 0.57 -16.18 -5.67
C LEU A 31 -0.27 -16.57 -4.44
N GLN A 32 -1.25 -15.74 -4.05
CA GLN A 32 -2.24 -16.08 -3.00
C GLN A 32 -3.10 -17.28 -3.41
N ASP A 33 -3.63 -17.28 -4.63
CA ASP A 33 -4.45 -18.38 -5.14
C ASP A 33 -3.66 -19.69 -5.20
N ALA A 34 -2.40 -19.63 -5.65
CA ALA A 34 -1.50 -20.79 -5.65
C ALA A 34 -1.21 -21.31 -4.23
N GLN A 35 -0.92 -20.43 -3.27
CA GLN A 35 -0.72 -20.81 -1.88
C GLN A 35 -1.95 -21.50 -1.29
N ASN A 36 -3.14 -20.92 -1.51
CA ASN A 36 -4.41 -21.46 -1.04
C ASN A 36 -4.70 -22.83 -1.66
N ALA A 37 -4.42 -23.01 -2.96
CA ALA A 37 -4.59 -24.28 -3.65
C ALA A 37 -3.67 -25.37 -3.08
N ILE A 38 -2.39 -25.06 -2.84
CA ILE A 38 -1.44 -26.01 -2.24
C ILE A 38 -1.87 -26.41 -0.83
N GLN A 39 -2.23 -25.43 0.02
CA GLN A 39 -2.69 -25.70 1.38
C GLN A 39 -4.01 -26.49 1.40
N GLY A 40 -4.95 -26.17 0.51
CA GLY A 40 -6.18 -26.93 0.33
C GLY A 40 -5.90 -28.38 -0.05
N TRP A 41 -4.99 -28.60 -1.00
CA TRP A 41 -4.58 -29.93 -1.42
C TRP A 41 -3.91 -30.73 -0.28
N LEU A 42 -2.96 -30.11 0.44
CA LEU A 42 -2.25 -30.73 1.57
C LEU A 42 -3.21 -31.15 2.71
N ASN A 43 -4.23 -30.35 2.96
CA ASN A 43 -5.23 -30.66 3.98
C ASN A 43 -6.19 -31.78 3.55
N ALA A 44 -6.58 -31.81 2.27
CA ALA A 44 -7.47 -32.83 1.72
C ALA A 44 -6.78 -34.19 1.50
N HIS A 45 -5.47 -34.20 1.25
CA HIS A 45 -4.73 -35.41 0.85
C HIS A 45 -3.65 -35.77 1.87
N ARG A 46 -4.04 -36.08 3.12
CA ARG A 46 -3.07 -36.54 4.13
C ARG A 46 -2.49 -37.90 3.73
N PRO A 47 -1.17 -38.09 3.81
CA PRO A 47 -0.54 -39.35 3.43
C PRO A 47 -1.00 -40.48 4.38
N PRO A 48 -1.34 -41.66 3.87
CA PRO A 48 -1.66 -42.82 4.70
C PRO A 48 -0.47 -43.19 5.61
N PRO A 49 -0.73 -43.85 6.75
CA PRO A 49 0.34 -44.35 7.62
C PRO A 49 1.31 -45.25 6.84
N GLY A 50 2.62 -45.03 7.02
CA GLY A 50 3.67 -45.81 6.35
C GLY A 50 4.05 -45.35 4.94
N VAL A 51 3.37 -44.35 4.37
CA VAL A 51 3.73 -43.75 3.08
C VAL A 51 4.68 -42.56 3.29
N SER A 52 5.64 -42.39 2.39
CA SER A 52 6.58 -41.26 2.42
C SER A 52 5.85 -39.92 2.37
N THR A 53 6.22 -39.01 3.27
CA THR A 53 5.70 -37.64 3.36
C THR A 53 6.59 -36.61 2.66
N ALA A 54 7.59 -37.06 1.89
CA ALA A 54 8.58 -36.17 1.29
C ALA A 54 7.96 -35.14 0.32
N GLY A 55 7.04 -35.58 -0.55
CA GLY A 55 6.33 -34.70 -1.48
C GLY A 55 5.45 -33.68 -0.76
N HIS A 56 4.74 -34.09 0.30
CA HIS A 56 3.96 -33.19 1.14
C HIS A 56 4.83 -32.14 1.82
N ARG A 57 6.00 -32.52 2.34
CA ARG A 57 6.95 -31.58 2.94
C ARG A 57 7.48 -30.56 1.93
N GLN A 58 7.78 -30.99 0.70
CA GLN A 58 8.21 -30.07 -0.37
C GLN A 58 7.08 -29.10 -0.75
N ALA A 59 5.85 -29.58 -0.91
CA ALA A 59 4.70 -28.72 -1.19
C ALA A 59 4.46 -27.70 -0.06
N ASP A 60 4.61 -28.11 1.20
CA ASP A 60 4.47 -27.21 2.35
C ASP A 60 5.59 -26.15 2.38
N GLN A 61 6.82 -26.52 2.02
CA GLN A 61 7.93 -25.57 1.87
C GLN A 61 7.68 -24.54 0.74
N VAL A 62 7.10 -24.95 -0.39
CA VAL A 62 6.72 -24.03 -1.47
C VAL A 62 5.61 -23.09 -1.02
N ALA A 63 4.61 -23.60 -0.29
CA ALA A 63 3.55 -22.77 0.28
C ALA A 63 4.09 -21.74 1.28
N GLN A 64 5.06 -22.14 2.12
CA GLN A 64 5.74 -21.24 3.05
C GLN A 64 6.55 -20.17 2.31
N TRP A 65 7.33 -20.57 1.30
CA TRP A 65 8.09 -19.62 0.48
C TRP A 65 7.17 -18.60 -0.20
N ALA A 66 6.04 -19.04 -0.77
CA ALA A 66 5.04 -18.16 -1.36
C ALA A 66 4.49 -17.17 -0.33
N ALA A 67 4.15 -17.65 0.88
CA ALA A 67 3.69 -16.81 1.98
C ALA A 67 4.72 -15.73 2.36
N ASP A 68 6.01 -16.10 2.41
CA ASP A 68 7.10 -15.19 2.76
C ASP A 68 7.27 -14.10 1.68
N GLN A 69 7.14 -14.45 0.39
CA GLN A 69 7.19 -13.46 -0.70
C GLN A 69 5.99 -12.51 -0.70
N LEU A 70 4.79 -13.00 -0.37
CA LEU A 70 3.57 -12.19 -0.37
C LEU A 70 3.65 -10.97 0.56
N GLY A 71 4.32 -11.09 1.70
CA GLY A 71 4.52 -9.97 2.63
C GLY A 71 5.30 -8.82 2.00
N MET A 72 6.40 -9.15 1.33
CA MET A 72 7.26 -8.18 0.64
C MET A 72 6.57 -7.59 -0.61
N LEU A 73 5.87 -8.40 -1.40
CA LEU A 73 5.14 -7.94 -2.58
C LEU A 73 3.98 -7.00 -2.21
N SER A 74 3.22 -7.33 -1.16
CA SER A 74 2.12 -6.48 -0.66
C SER A 74 2.63 -5.11 -0.20
N ARG A 75 3.76 -5.08 0.51
CA ARG A 75 4.41 -3.85 0.95
C ARG A 75 4.86 -2.97 -0.23
N ARG A 76 5.38 -3.59 -1.29
CA ARG A 76 5.69 -2.91 -2.56
C ARG A 76 4.46 -2.30 -3.21
N TYR A 77 3.38 -3.05 -3.26
CA TYR A 77 2.11 -2.56 -3.79
C TYR A 77 1.61 -1.36 -2.97
N ASN A 78 1.59 -1.48 -1.65
CA ASN A 78 1.12 -0.43 -0.76
C ASN A 78 1.91 0.87 -0.92
N TYR A 79 3.24 0.76 -1.08
CA TYR A 79 4.12 1.90 -1.29
C TYR A 79 3.88 2.54 -2.66
N ALA A 80 3.67 1.73 -3.70
CA ALA A 80 3.47 2.23 -5.05
C ALA A 80 2.17 3.04 -5.18
N VAL A 81 1.11 2.64 -4.46
CA VAL A 81 -0.18 3.35 -4.44
C VAL A 81 -0.12 4.68 -3.68
N THR A 82 0.80 4.83 -2.72
CA THR A 82 0.97 6.08 -1.94
C THR A 82 1.99 7.06 -2.54
N HIS A 83 2.83 6.64 -3.48
CA HIS A 83 3.91 7.46 -4.03
C HIS A 83 3.91 7.55 -5.57
N PRO A 84 2.81 8.00 -6.22
CA PRO A 84 2.76 8.10 -7.67
C PRO A 84 3.85 9.03 -8.21
N SER A 85 4.60 8.60 -9.24
CA SER A 85 5.68 9.39 -9.85
C SER A 85 5.19 10.73 -10.44
N PRO A 86 5.89 11.87 -10.23
CA PRO A 86 5.47 13.19 -10.75
C PRO A 86 5.66 13.43 -12.26
N GLY A 87 6.35 12.56 -13.00
CA GLY A 87 6.74 12.75 -14.41
C GLY A 87 5.94 11.89 -15.40
N GLY A 88 5.76 12.40 -16.63
CA GLY A 88 4.97 11.88 -17.77
C GLY A 88 4.95 10.36 -17.98
N GLY A 89 3.82 9.84 -18.49
CA GLY A 89 3.57 8.40 -18.69
C GLY A 89 4.24 7.82 -19.93
N VAL A 90 4.14 6.50 -20.07
CA VAL A 90 4.46 5.75 -21.31
C VAL A 90 3.14 5.25 -21.89
N ASP A 91 2.96 5.44 -23.20
CA ASP A 91 1.85 4.85 -23.95
C ASP A 91 1.94 3.32 -23.89
N ALA A 92 0.77 2.68 -23.75
CA ALA A 92 0.67 1.23 -23.94
C ALA A 92 1.21 0.86 -25.34
N PRO A 93 1.96 -0.25 -25.50
CA PRO A 93 2.34 -0.70 -26.83
C PRO A 93 1.06 -0.89 -27.66
N PRO A 94 1.04 -0.46 -28.94
CA PRO A 94 -0.13 -0.62 -29.78
C PRO A 94 -0.52 -2.11 -29.85
N PRO A 95 -1.83 -2.42 -29.89
CA PRO A 95 -2.29 -3.80 -29.97
C PRO A 95 -1.64 -4.48 -31.19
N PRO A 96 -1.30 -5.78 -31.09
CA PRO A 96 -0.75 -6.52 -32.23
C PRO A 96 -1.71 -6.40 -33.42
N ALA A 97 -1.16 -6.10 -34.59
CA ALA A 97 -1.93 -5.99 -35.82
C ALA A 97 -2.74 -7.28 -36.05
N PRO A 98 -4.00 -7.19 -36.51
CA PRO A 98 -4.81 -8.37 -36.79
C PRO A 98 -4.11 -9.25 -37.82
N ALA A 99 -4.03 -10.55 -37.51
CA ALA A 99 -3.49 -11.54 -38.43
C ALA A 99 -4.28 -11.54 -39.75
N PRO A 100 -3.62 -11.71 -40.91
CA PRO A 100 -4.31 -11.80 -42.19
C PRO A 100 -5.29 -12.97 -42.19
N SER A 101 -6.51 -12.71 -42.67
CA SER A 101 -7.56 -13.72 -42.79
C SER A 101 -7.14 -14.86 -43.73
N PRO A 102 -7.41 -16.14 -43.41
CA PRO A 102 -7.11 -17.23 -44.31
C PRO A 102 -8.10 -17.27 -45.48
N ALA A 103 -7.57 -17.38 -46.70
CA ALA A 103 -8.34 -17.60 -47.92
C ALA A 103 -8.89 -19.06 -47.98
N PRO A 104 -9.99 -19.32 -48.72
CA PRO A 104 -10.72 -20.59 -48.65
C PRO A 104 -10.29 -21.66 -49.67
N GLY A 105 -10.24 -22.93 -49.21
CA GLY A 105 -10.34 -24.20 -49.99
C GLY A 105 -9.03 -24.72 -50.61
N ARG A 106 -8.67 -26.02 -50.65
CA ARG A 106 -9.39 -27.33 -50.64
C ARG A 106 -8.36 -28.49 -50.37
N PRO A 107 -8.69 -29.80 -50.38
CA PRO A 107 -8.43 -30.74 -49.26
C PRO A 107 -7.39 -31.85 -49.54
N GLY A 108 -6.81 -32.45 -48.50
CA GLY A 108 -6.01 -33.68 -48.65
C GLY A 108 -5.54 -34.34 -47.35
N GLY A 109 -6.25 -35.40 -46.94
CA GLY A 109 -5.75 -36.68 -46.39
C GLY A 109 -4.77 -36.77 -45.20
N GLY A 110 -5.20 -37.44 -44.13
CA GLY A 110 -4.36 -38.37 -43.34
C GLY A 110 -4.19 -38.06 -41.83
N PRO A 111 -4.16 -39.08 -40.92
CA PRO A 111 -4.51 -38.89 -39.52
C PRO A 111 -3.31 -38.90 -38.54
N ALA A 112 -3.39 -38.10 -37.47
CA ALA A 112 -2.76 -38.37 -36.17
C ALA A 112 -3.40 -37.48 -35.08
N ARG A 113 -4.04 -38.10 -34.08
CA ARG A 113 -4.59 -37.43 -32.90
C ARG A 113 -3.49 -37.23 -31.86
N THR A 114 -3.20 -35.98 -31.53
CA THR A 114 -2.62 -35.53 -30.25
C THR A 114 -3.71 -34.81 -29.45
N PRO A 115 -3.71 -34.88 -28.10
CA PRO A 115 -4.78 -34.30 -27.28
C PRO A 115 -4.73 -32.77 -27.30
N GLU A 116 -5.88 -32.14 -27.56
CA GLU A 116 -6.04 -30.68 -27.57
C GLU A 116 -5.87 -30.07 -26.16
N PRO A 117 -5.24 -28.89 -26.05
CA PRO A 117 -5.31 -28.05 -24.85
C PRO A 117 -6.75 -27.53 -24.67
N VAL A 118 -7.26 -27.63 -23.45
CA VAL A 118 -8.59 -27.14 -23.08
C VAL A 118 -8.61 -25.61 -23.17
N THR A 119 -9.37 -25.06 -24.11
CA THR A 119 -9.63 -23.62 -24.23
C THR A 119 -10.63 -23.17 -23.16
N PRO A 120 -10.31 -22.21 -22.28
CA PRO A 120 -11.30 -21.64 -21.36
C PRO A 120 -12.34 -20.80 -22.13
N PRO A 121 -13.61 -20.73 -21.68
CA PRO A 121 -14.67 -20.04 -22.39
C PRO A 121 -14.44 -18.52 -22.42
N ALA A 122 -14.74 -17.92 -23.58
CA ALA A 122 -14.65 -16.48 -23.80
C ALA A 122 -15.70 -15.72 -22.98
N HIS A 123 -15.24 -14.91 -22.02
CA HIS A 123 -16.09 -13.95 -21.32
C HIS A 123 -16.22 -12.67 -22.14
N LYS A 124 -17.44 -12.37 -22.62
CA LYS A 124 -17.83 -11.01 -23.06
C LYS A 124 -17.80 -10.07 -21.85
N ALA A 125 -16.92 -9.07 -21.85
CA ALA A 125 -16.97 -7.96 -20.91
C ALA A 125 -17.83 -6.81 -21.49
N PRO A 126 -18.71 -6.16 -20.70
CA PRO A 126 -19.34 -4.90 -21.06
C PRO A 126 -18.35 -3.72 -20.86
N PRO A 127 -18.55 -2.58 -21.55
CA PRO A 127 -17.62 -1.46 -21.48
C PRO A 127 -17.75 -0.76 -20.13
N LYS A 128 -16.65 -0.69 -19.36
CA LYS A 128 -16.54 0.14 -18.17
C LYS A 128 -15.34 1.05 -18.33
N ALA A 129 -15.57 2.35 -18.16
CA ALA A 129 -14.57 3.40 -18.23
C ALA A 129 -13.29 3.01 -17.49
N ALA A 130 -12.15 3.19 -18.16
CA ALA A 130 -10.84 2.85 -17.61
C ALA A 130 -10.56 3.69 -16.34
N PRO A 131 -10.15 3.07 -15.23
CA PRO A 131 -9.61 3.82 -14.10
C PRO A 131 -8.31 4.54 -14.53
N PRO A 132 -7.95 5.68 -13.90
CA PRO A 132 -6.74 6.41 -14.24
C PRO A 132 -5.51 5.51 -14.12
N ALA A 133 -4.69 5.49 -15.17
CA ALA A 133 -3.45 4.71 -15.23
C ALA A 133 -2.47 5.24 -14.17
N LEU A 134 -2.24 4.45 -13.12
CA LEU A 134 -1.26 4.76 -12.08
C LEU A 134 0.15 4.51 -12.63
N ARG A 135 1.01 5.53 -12.57
CA ARG A 135 2.38 5.49 -13.09
C ARG A 135 3.30 4.68 -12.16
N PRO A 136 4.30 3.98 -12.72
CA PRO A 136 5.23 3.22 -11.90
C PRO A 136 6.02 4.07 -10.91
N THR A 137 6.24 3.56 -9.69
CA THR A 137 7.01 4.26 -8.66
C THR A 137 8.51 3.92 -8.72
N PRO A 138 9.41 4.87 -8.44
CA PRO A 138 10.85 4.73 -8.73
C PRO A 138 11.64 3.94 -7.68
N ARG A 139 11.01 3.44 -6.60
CA ARG A 139 11.70 2.61 -5.60
C ARG A 139 11.74 1.15 -6.04
N GLY A 140 12.95 0.58 -6.08
CA GLY A 140 13.22 -0.80 -6.43
C GLY A 140 13.00 -1.80 -5.29
N ALA A 141 13.32 -3.05 -5.59
CA ALA A 141 13.00 -4.27 -4.84
C ALA A 141 13.43 -4.37 -3.35
N GLY A 142 14.11 -3.38 -2.76
CA GLY A 142 14.63 -3.46 -1.38
C GLY A 142 14.47 -2.22 -0.51
N ASP A 143 13.98 -1.08 -1.04
CA ASP A 143 14.14 0.24 -0.39
C ASP A 143 12.83 0.80 0.20
N ILE A 144 11.93 -0.05 0.71
CA ILE A 144 10.64 0.38 1.25
C ILE A 144 10.68 0.35 2.78
N GLY A 145 10.97 1.51 3.38
CA GLY A 145 10.98 1.73 4.82
C GLY A 145 12.08 0.95 5.58
N ASN A 146 12.11 1.07 6.91
CA ASN A 146 13.12 0.42 7.74
C ASN A 146 12.72 -0.99 8.23
N PHE A 147 11.62 -1.54 7.72
CA PHE A 147 11.08 -2.84 8.14
C PHE A 147 11.18 -3.89 7.05
N PRO A 148 11.57 -5.14 7.39
CA PRO A 148 11.73 -6.21 6.41
C PRO A 148 10.41 -6.68 5.80
N ASP A 149 9.31 -6.53 6.54
CA ASP A 149 7.97 -6.97 6.14
C ASP A 149 6.86 -6.15 6.80
N ARG A 150 5.63 -6.31 6.29
CA ARG A 150 4.42 -5.63 6.80
C ARG A 150 4.13 -5.96 8.27
N LYS A 151 4.40 -7.19 8.73
CA LYS A 151 4.12 -7.63 10.10
C LYS A 151 5.04 -6.91 11.09
N SER A 152 6.30 -6.73 10.74
CA SER A 152 7.31 -6.02 11.48
C SER A 152 6.99 -4.53 11.56
N ALA A 153 6.60 -3.90 10.44
CA ALA A 153 6.13 -2.51 10.42
C ALA A 153 4.89 -2.32 11.30
N ALA A 154 3.89 -3.19 11.16
CA ALA A 154 2.67 -3.17 11.97
C ALA A 154 2.95 -3.36 13.48
N ARG A 155 3.92 -4.20 13.84
CA ARG A 155 4.31 -4.43 15.23
C ARG A 155 4.97 -3.18 15.82
N ALA A 156 5.90 -2.56 15.09
CA ALA A 156 6.53 -1.31 15.52
C ALA A 156 5.49 -0.21 15.71
N ALA A 157 4.60 -0.02 14.72
CA ALA A 157 3.52 0.96 14.77
C ALA A 157 2.59 0.79 15.97
N LYS A 158 2.22 -0.46 16.31
CA LYS A 158 1.41 -0.76 17.50
C LYS A 158 2.12 -0.42 18.80
N THR A 159 3.41 -0.74 18.90
CA THR A 159 4.23 -0.40 20.08
C THR A 159 4.31 1.10 20.25
N ASP A 160 4.56 1.84 19.17
CA ASP A 160 4.66 3.29 19.21
C ASP A 160 3.32 3.95 19.54
N ALA A 161 2.21 3.47 18.96
CA ALA A 161 0.86 3.95 19.31
C ALA A 161 0.54 3.74 20.80
N LEU A 162 0.87 2.58 21.36
CA LEU A 162 0.68 2.30 22.79
C LEU A 162 1.55 3.22 23.66
N ALA A 163 2.79 3.48 23.25
CA ALA A 163 3.68 4.40 23.96
C ALA A 163 3.16 5.84 23.94
N VAL A 164 2.57 6.30 22.84
CA VAL A 164 1.89 7.61 22.77
C VAL A 164 0.73 7.66 23.75
N VAL A 165 -0.19 6.69 23.68
CA VAL A 165 -1.37 6.65 24.56
C VAL A 165 -0.96 6.62 26.03
N ALA A 166 0.01 5.77 26.39
CA ALA A 166 0.51 5.70 27.76
C ALA A 166 1.14 7.02 28.23
N ALA A 167 1.98 7.64 27.39
CA ALA A 167 2.60 8.92 27.73
C ALA A 167 1.56 10.01 27.99
N VAL A 168 0.54 10.11 27.13
CA VAL A 168 -0.55 11.08 27.27
C VAL A 168 -1.37 10.81 28.54
N GLN A 169 -1.74 9.56 28.81
CA GLN A 169 -2.48 9.17 30.02
C GLN A 169 -1.70 9.49 31.30
N ASP A 170 -0.38 9.30 31.28
CA ASP A 170 0.50 9.57 32.41
C ASP A 170 0.91 11.06 32.52
N GLY A 171 0.45 11.93 31.60
CA GLY A 171 0.86 13.33 31.54
C GLY A 171 2.35 13.53 31.24
N ARG A 172 2.99 12.56 30.60
CA ARG A 172 4.42 12.56 30.24
C ARG A 172 4.62 12.93 28.77
N PRO A 173 5.80 13.47 28.42
CA PRO A 173 6.16 13.67 27.02
C PRO A 173 6.17 12.36 26.24
N VAL A 174 5.70 12.40 24.99
CA VAL A 174 5.82 11.27 24.06
C VAL A 174 7.32 10.90 23.91
N PRO A 175 7.70 9.62 24.08
CA PRO A 175 9.09 9.20 24.06
C PRO A 175 9.82 9.56 22.75
N ASP A 176 11.09 9.94 22.84
CA ASP A 176 11.92 10.28 21.67
C ASP A 176 12.09 9.12 20.68
N SER A 177 11.96 7.87 21.14
CA SER A 177 11.95 6.70 20.27
C SER A 177 10.78 6.73 19.28
N VAL A 178 9.59 7.14 19.73
CA VAL A 178 8.40 7.26 18.89
C VAL A 178 8.64 8.32 17.81
N TRP A 179 9.16 9.49 18.19
CA TRP A 179 9.47 10.55 17.23
C TRP A 179 10.53 10.15 16.21
N ARG A 180 11.54 9.39 16.65
CA ARG A 180 12.58 8.85 15.77
C ARG A 180 12.00 7.85 14.77
N HIS A 181 11.17 6.91 15.23
CA HIS A 181 10.51 5.94 14.37
C HIS A 181 9.54 6.60 13.41
N LEU A 182 8.70 7.53 13.89
CA LEU A 182 7.76 8.25 13.05
C LEU A 182 8.50 9.03 11.95
N ARG A 183 9.57 9.76 12.28
CA ARG A 183 10.36 10.48 11.29
C ARG A 183 11.03 9.55 10.27
N ALA A 184 11.54 8.42 10.73
CA ALA A 184 12.24 7.47 9.86
C ALA A 184 11.29 6.66 8.96
N ASN A 185 10.00 6.59 9.29
CA ASN A 185 9.01 5.75 8.61
C ASN A 185 7.72 6.52 8.26
N ALA A 186 7.78 7.85 8.14
CA ALA A 186 6.61 8.66 7.80
C ALA A 186 6.11 8.38 6.38
N ASP A 187 6.99 7.88 5.50
CA ASP A 187 6.69 7.46 4.14
C ASP A 187 6.35 5.96 4.02
N ASP A 188 6.26 5.24 5.14
CA ASP A 188 5.98 3.80 5.15
C ASP A 188 4.47 3.53 5.31
N PRO A 189 3.79 3.01 4.28
CA PRO A 189 2.34 2.80 4.33
C PRO A 189 1.91 1.78 5.38
N ASP A 190 2.68 0.72 5.61
CA ASP A 190 2.28 -0.33 6.55
C ASP A 190 2.44 0.12 8.00
N TYR A 191 3.49 0.90 8.27
CA TYR A 191 3.73 1.49 9.60
C TYR A 191 2.66 2.57 9.89
N THR A 192 2.47 3.51 8.96
CA THR A 192 1.55 4.64 9.17
C THR A 192 0.09 4.21 9.24
N GLU A 193 -0.35 3.27 8.39
CA GLU A 193 -1.69 2.66 8.47
C GLU A 193 -1.96 2.14 9.89
N LYS A 194 -1.07 1.30 10.41
CA LYS A 194 -1.28 0.66 11.71
C LYS A 194 -1.09 1.59 12.89
N LEU A 195 -0.26 2.62 12.76
CA LEU A 195 -0.07 3.63 13.79
C LEU A 195 -1.38 4.39 14.02
N TYR A 196 -1.93 4.99 12.97
CA TYR A 196 -3.13 5.83 13.08
C TYR A 196 -4.42 5.01 13.29
N GLU A 197 -4.48 3.75 12.82
CA GLU A 197 -5.57 2.83 13.15
C GLU A 197 -5.62 2.58 14.66
N ARG A 198 -4.45 2.44 15.30
CA ARG A 198 -4.36 2.16 16.73
C ARG A 198 -4.55 3.40 17.58
N LEU A 199 -4.05 4.56 17.15
CA LEU A 199 -4.26 5.83 17.84
C LEU A 199 -5.73 6.26 17.78
N GLY A 200 -6.36 6.12 16.61
CA GLY A 200 -7.68 6.70 16.35
C GLY A 200 -7.66 8.24 16.46
N PRO A 201 -8.84 8.88 16.38
CA PRO A 201 -8.93 10.34 16.32
C PRO A 201 -8.36 11.05 17.57
N ALA A 202 -8.69 10.57 18.77
CA ALA A 202 -8.31 11.21 20.03
C ALA A 202 -6.78 11.18 20.24
N ALA A 203 -6.17 10.00 20.26
CA ALA A 203 -4.72 9.92 20.47
C ALA A 203 -3.91 10.50 19.31
N THR A 204 -4.49 10.64 18.11
CA THR A 204 -3.86 11.40 17.01
C THR A 204 -3.84 12.90 17.30
N ALA A 205 -4.92 13.46 17.89
CA ALA A 205 -4.93 14.85 18.34
C ALA A 205 -3.92 15.08 19.48
N ASP A 206 -3.79 14.13 20.41
CA ASP A 206 -2.78 14.20 21.48
C ASP A 206 -1.35 14.11 20.93
N LEU A 207 -1.11 13.23 19.96
CA LEU A 207 0.17 13.17 19.26
C LEU A 207 0.50 14.51 18.58
N LEU A 208 -0.50 15.13 17.94
CA LEU A 208 -0.32 16.44 17.31
C LEU A 208 0.01 17.53 18.33
N LYS A 209 -0.67 17.53 19.49
CA LYS A 209 -0.35 18.43 20.60
C LYS A 209 1.06 18.23 21.11
N ALA A 210 1.52 16.99 21.23
CA ALA A 210 2.90 16.69 21.64
C ALA A 210 3.96 17.11 20.58
N ALA A 211 3.54 17.37 19.34
CA ALA A 211 4.38 17.91 18.26
C ALA A 211 4.33 19.46 18.18
N GLU A 212 3.44 20.13 18.92
CA GLU A 212 3.26 21.57 18.84
C GLU A 212 4.57 22.33 19.10
N GLY A 213 4.86 23.33 18.27
CA GLY A 213 6.10 24.10 18.32
C GLY A 213 7.32 23.42 17.69
N ASP A 214 7.29 22.11 17.44
CA ASP A 214 8.37 21.38 16.75
C ASP A 214 8.00 21.12 15.29
N LYS A 215 8.53 21.97 14.39
CA LYS A 215 8.31 21.87 12.95
C LYS A 215 8.70 20.51 12.36
N ALA A 216 9.73 19.86 12.90
CA ALA A 216 10.18 18.57 12.38
C ALA A 216 9.23 17.44 12.80
N ARG A 217 8.66 17.50 14.01
CA ARG A 217 7.62 16.55 14.46
C ARG A 217 6.32 16.78 13.70
N LEU A 218 5.89 18.02 13.53
CA LEU A 218 4.68 18.35 12.76
C LEU A 218 4.77 17.88 11.31
N LYS A 219 5.92 18.09 10.66
CA LYS A 219 6.14 17.60 9.30
C LYS A 219 6.06 16.07 9.21
N ALA A 220 6.63 15.35 10.18
CA ALA A 220 6.55 13.89 10.22
C ALA A 220 5.10 13.40 10.43
N VAL A 221 4.31 14.07 11.27
CA VAL A 221 2.88 13.80 11.44
C VAL A 221 2.12 14.08 10.13
N GLN A 222 2.36 15.22 9.48
CA GLN A 222 1.72 15.59 8.22
C GLN A 222 2.00 14.57 7.10
N GLU A 223 3.25 14.19 6.88
CA GLU A 223 3.63 13.19 5.88
C GLU A 223 2.97 11.84 6.17
N SER A 224 3.06 11.38 7.42
CA SER A 224 2.54 10.06 7.81
C SER A 224 1.02 9.96 7.81
N VAL A 225 0.29 11.02 8.21
CA VAL A 225 -1.19 11.08 8.06
C VAL A 225 -1.56 11.01 6.58
N GLY A 226 -0.84 11.76 5.73
CA GLY A 226 -1.03 11.73 4.27
C GLY A 226 -0.92 10.31 3.72
N VAL A 227 0.17 9.61 4.03
CA VAL A 227 0.39 8.22 3.59
C VAL A 227 -0.68 7.27 4.14
N ALA A 228 -1.01 7.37 5.43
CA ALA A 228 -2.02 6.53 6.06
C ALA A 228 -3.40 6.68 5.41
N SER A 229 -3.76 7.88 4.94
CA SER A 229 -5.07 8.18 4.33
C SER A 229 -5.38 7.37 3.06
N HIS A 230 -4.37 6.78 2.42
CA HIS A 230 -4.54 5.90 1.25
C HIS A 230 -5.00 4.49 1.65
N HIS A 231 -4.66 4.04 2.86
CA HIS A 231 -4.91 2.68 3.32
C HIS A 231 -6.00 2.58 4.39
N MET A 232 -6.28 3.68 5.10
CA MET A 232 -7.30 3.70 6.14
C MET A 232 -8.51 4.56 5.81
N VAL A 233 -9.64 4.27 6.46
CA VAL A 233 -10.87 5.05 6.35
C VAL A 233 -10.79 6.34 7.17
N MET A 234 -10.21 7.38 6.57
CA MET A 234 -10.33 8.78 7.03
C MET A 234 -11.55 9.44 6.40
N ASP A 235 -12.75 8.99 6.78
CA ASP A 235 -14.01 9.57 6.30
C ASP A 235 -14.40 10.84 7.10
N VAL A 236 -15.52 11.45 6.72
CA VAL A 236 -16.04 12.66 7.38
C VAL A 236 -16.24 12.45 8.89
N LYS A 237 -16.65 11.24 9.31
CA LYS A 237 -16.88 10.93 10.73
C LYS A 237 -15.55 10.89 11.49
N TRP A 238 -14.56 10.18 10.97
CA TRP A 238 -13.23 10.11 11.58
C TRP A 238 -12.58 11.49 11.67
N LEU A 239 -12.60 12.26 10.57
CA LEU A 239 -12.00 13.60 10.50
C LEU A 239 -12.71 14.60 11.43
N ARG A 240 -14.04 14.56 11.52
CA ARG A 240 -14.80 15.39 12.46
C ARG A 240 -14.47 15.05 13.91
N ALA A 241 -14.34 13.76 14.24
CA ALA A 241 -13.91 13.34 15.56
C ALA A 241 -12.49 13.86 15.85
N PHE A 242 -11.55 13.71 14.91
CA PHE A 242 -10.18 14.17 15.07
C PHE A 242 -10.11 15.68 15.32
N LEU A 243 -10.83 16.48 14.54
CA LEU A 243 -10.88 17.93 14.72
C LEU A 243 -11.54 18.34 16.05
N ALA A 244 -12.55 17.62 16.51
CA ALA A 244 -13.17 17.88 17.81
C ALA A 244 -12.23 17.56 18.98
N GLU A 245 -11.42 16.51 18.86
CA GLU A 245 -10.39 16.17 19.86
C GLU A 245 -9.24 17.18 19.81
N ALA A 246 -8.82 17.61 18.62
CA ALA A 246 -7.82 18.66 18.45
C ALA A 246 -8.26 20.00 19.05
N ASP A 247 -9.56 20.33 18.92
CA ASP A 247 -10.16 21.50 19.56
C ASP A 247 -10.10 21.43 21.08
N ARG A 248 -10.53 20.30 21.68
CA ARG A 248 -10.40 20.06 23.12
C ARG A 248 -8.95 20.11 23.61
N ALA A 249 -8.02 19.66 22.77
CA ALA A 249 -6.59 19.66 23.06
C ALA A 249 -5.95 21.06 22.91
N GLY A 250 -6.64 22.01 22.27
CA GLY A 250 -6.16 23.38 22.01
C GLY A 250 -5.36 23.56 20.72
N VAL A 251 -5.29 22.53 19.86
CA VAL A 251 -4.42 22.48 18.67
C VAL A 251 -5.18 22.40 17.35
N ARG A 252 -6.45 22.83 17.33
CA ARG A 252 -7.30 22.81 16.13
C ARG A 252 -6.68 23.52 14.91
N PRO A 253 -6.06 24.71 15.01
CA PRO A 253 -5.43 25.35 13.84
C PRO A 253 -4.32 24.50 13.24
N VAL A 254 -3.49 23.89 14.09
CA VAL A 254 -2.42 22.97 13.66
C VAL A 254 -3.02 21.73 13.00
N ALA A 255 -4.12 21.19 13.52
CA ALA A 255 -4.81 20.05 12.94
C ALA A 255 -5.35 20.35 11.53
N VAL A 256 -5.95 21.52 11.34
CA VAL A 256 -6.39 21.97 10.01
C VAL A 256 -5.20 22.08 9.05
N GLN A 257 -4.11 22.73 9.47
CA GLN A 257 -2.89 22.86 8.67
C GLN A 257 -2.32 21.50 8.25
N VAL A 258 -2.28 20.53 9.17
CA VAL A 258 -1.82 19.17 8.88
C VAL A 258 -2.73 18.49 7.86
N LEU A 259 -4.06 18.58 8.02
CA LEU A 259 -5.00 17.94 7.09
C LEU A 259 -4.97 18.56 5.68
N THR A 260 -4.81 19.88 5.58
CA THR A 260 -4.80 20.59 4.29
C THR A 260 -3.43 20.56 3.61
N GLY A 261 -2.35 20.45 4.39
CA GLY A 261 -0.98 20.37 3.87
C GLY A 261 -0.49 18.95 3.54
N ALA A 262 -1.13 17.91 4.07
CA ALA A 262 -0.73 16.54 3.80
C ALA A 262 -1.11 16.09 2.37
N PRO A 263 -0.30 15.24 1.71
CA PRO A 263 -0.66 14.63 0.43
C PRO A 263 -1.71 13.53 0.64
N MET A 264 -2.95 13.96 0.88
CA MET A 264 -4.07 13.09 1.21
C MET A 264 -4.58 12.32 0.00
N SER A 265 -5.09 11.10 0.24
CA SER A 265 -5.80 10.32 -0.76
C SER A 265 -7.00 11.09 -1.31
N GLU A 266 -7.43 10.79 -2.54
CA GLU A 266 -8.58 11.46 -3.16
C GLU A 266 -9.84 11.39 -2.29
N ARG A 267 -10.07 10.22 -1.66
CA ARG A 267 -11.20 10.02 -0.77
C ARG A 267 -11.10 10.85 0.51
N ALA A 268 -9.91 10.92 1.12
CA ALA A 268 -9.70 11.75 2.30
C ALA A 268 -9.83 13.24 1.97
N ARG A 269 -9.30 13.69 0.82
CA ARG A 269 -9.50 15.07 0.33
C ARG A 269 -10.97 15.40 0.11
N ALA A 270 -11.73 14.50 -0.51
CA ALA A 270 -13.17 14.68 -0.69
C ALA A 270 -13.93 14.74 0.66
N ALA A 271 -13.47 14.00 1.68
CA ALA A 271 -14.03 14.08 3.02
C ALA A 271 -13.67 15.39 3.73
N ILE A 272 -12.43 15.87 3.59
CA ILE A 272 -11.98 17.17 4.10
C ILE A 272 -12.80 18.31 3.47
N ALA A 273 -13.03 18.26 2.16
CA ALA A 273 -13.83 19.27 1.47
C ALA A 273 -15.27 19.38 2.01
N LYS A 274 -15.85 18.28 2.50
CA LYS A 274 -17.19 18.28 3.13
C LYS A 274 -17.23 18.84 4.55
N LEU A 275 -16.08 19.14 5.13
CA LEU A 275 -15.97 19.69 6.48
C LEU A 275 -15.86 21.22 6.48
N ASP A 276 -15.81 21.85 5.30
CA ASP A 276 -15.73 23.31 5.12
C ASP A 276 -14.68 23.95 6.04
N LEU A 277 -13.49 23.34 6.10
CA LEU A 277 -12.39 23.83 6.91
C LEU A 277 -11.86 25.13 6.29
N HIS A 278 -12.35 26.26 6.77
CA HIS A 278 -11.78 27.57 6.42
C HIS A 278 -10.60 27.89 7.33
N ASP A 279 -9.56 28.49 6.75
CA ASP A 279 -8.49 29.11 7.52
C ASP A 279 -9.07 30.24 8.38
N PRO A 280 -8.76 30.32 9.68
CA PRO A 280 -9.32 31.33 10.58
C PRO A 280 -8.80 32.77 10.36
N GLU A 281 -8.15 33.10 9.25
CA GLU A 281 -7.60 34.45 8.96
C GLU A 281 -8.34 35.25 7.86
N ALA A 282 -9.65 35.05 7.69
CA ALA A 282 -10.45 35.90 6.79
C ALA A 282 -11.75 36.43 7.43
N SER A 283 -11.75 36.68 8.74
CA SER A 283 -12.90 37.30 9.41
C SER A 283 -12.47 38.23 10.54
N THR A 284 -11.80 39.32 10.19
CA THR A 284 -11.82 40.60 10.94
C THR A 284 -11.18 41.68 10.08
N VAL A 285 -11.98 42.43 9.33
CA VAL A 285 -12.14 43.89 9.39
C VAL A 285 -13.40 44.24 8.57
N ALA A 286 -14.47 44.61 9.26
CA ALA A 286 -15.52 45.47 8.74
C ALA A 286 -15.99 46.36 9.89
#